data_AF-A0A833R623-F1
#
_entry.id   AF-A0A833R623-F1
#
_cell.length_a   1.000
_cell.length_b   1.000
_cell.length_c   1.000
_cell.angle_alpha   90.00
_cell.angle_beta   90.00
_cell.angle_gamma   90.00
#
_symmetry.space_group_name_H-M   'P 1'
#
loop_
_entity.id
_entity.type
_entity.pdbx_description
1 polymer ?
#
loop_
_entity_poly.entity_id
_entity_poly.type
_entity_poly.pdbx_seq_one_letter_code
_entity_poly.pdbx_strand_id
1 'polypeptide(L)'
;MNTISKATNKIHKTWKMSKTYSEEEVAKHNNAADLWIVYKDGVYDITKFLKEHPGGEEILLDLAGKDSTKCFDDIGHSTEAIHLRETYKIGTVVGDLSGTKTLTGVQDTRIDDDKWEYEPPKYERSPWLPVTIAVGVVVYASIFYYFWYSMSKQYTRSEVASSNNSKAQTLFIIHDKVYDVTTFLNEHPGGEEILLDHGGKDASEDFDDVGHSKDALDLMKKYLVGELVESERTGGKPKQTWTSDYSKDKQNKDNQGLSPFVWVSALAAVMAVVYFVYL
;
A
#
# COMPACT_ATOMS: atom_id res chain seq x y z
N MET A 1 48.08 64.52 -16.05
CA MET A 1 48.78 63.31 -16.53
C MET A 1 48.64 62.27 -15.41
N ASN A 2 47.59 61.47 -15.29
CA ASN A 2 47.01 60.43 -16.14
C ASN A 2 47.91 59.20 -16.37
N THR A 3 47.68 58.15 -15.57
CA THR A 3 47.87 56.70 -15.84
C THR A 3 47.25 55.95 -14.64
N ILE A 4 45.99 55.53 -14.68
CA ILE A 4 45.42 54.29 -15.27
C ILE A 4 45.91 52.97 -14.62
N SER A 5 44.97 52.37 -13.88
CA SER A 5 44.67 50.94 -13.72
C SER A 5 45.75 49.97 -13.23
N LYS A 6 45.45 49.26 -12.14
CA LYS A 6 44.75 47.96 -12.24
C LYS A 6 44.16 47.58 -10.90
N ALA A 7 42.84 47.52 -10.87
CA ALA A 7 42.07 46.79 -9.89
C ALA A 7 42.37 45.29 -10.04
N THR A 8 42.68 44.62 -8.94
CA THR A 8 42.34 43.21 -8.76
C THR A 8 41.62 43.08 -7.44
N ASN A 9 40.30 43.19 -7.57
CA ASN A 9 39.31 42.97 -6.52
C ASN A 9 39.46 41.52 -6.06
N LYS A 10 40.26 41.28 -5.02
CA LYS A 10 40.45 39.96 -4.42
C LYS A 10 39.23 39.67 -3.53
N ILE A 11 38.20 39.19 -4.22
CA ILE A 11 37.00 38.51 -3.74
C ILE A 11 37.23 37.96 -2.33
N HIS A 12 36.57 38.59 -1.35
CA HIS A 12 36.50 38.11 0.02
C HIS A 12 35.66 36.83 0.03
N LYS A 13 36.29 35.69 -0.26
CA LYS A 13 35.66 34.38 -0.06
C LYS A 13 35.63 34.17 1.45
N THR A 14 34.50 34.52 2.06
CA THR A 14 34.24 34.36 3.49
C THR A 14 34.37 32.87 3.84
N TRP A 15 35.48 32.52 4.50
CA TRP A 15 35.66 31.19 5.07
C TRP A 15 34.64 31.03 6.19
N LYS A 16 33.53 30.35 5.90
CA LYS A 16 32.60 29.88 6.93
C LYS A 16 33.42 29.00 7.88
N MET A 17 33.63 29.49 9.10
CA MET A 17 34.17 28.73 10.21
C MET A 17 33.45 27.37 10.25
N SER A 18 34.19 26.29 10.03
CA SER A 18 33.65 24.93 10.04
C SER A 18 33.14 24.63 11.44
N LYS A 19 31.82 24.68 11.60
CA LYS A 19 31.15 24.33 12.85
C LYS A 19 31.44 22.86 13.15
N THR A 20 31.77 22.56 14.39
CA THR A 20 32.12 21.19 14.80
C THR A 20 31.01 20.66 15.70
N TYR A 21 30.56 19.43 15.44
CA TYR A 21 29.43 18.79 16.13
C TYR A 21 29.91 17.50 16.78
N SER A 22 29.38 17.09 17.93
CA SER A 22 29.71 15.77 18.49
C SER A 22 28.89 14.67 17.81
N GLU A 23 29.36 13.42 17.83
CA GLU A 23 28.59 12.27 17.32
C GLU A 23 27.23 12.15 18.03
N GLU A 24 27.20 12.41 19.34
CA GLU A 24 25.97 12.43 20.14
C GLU A 24 24.99 13.54 19.72
N GLU A 25 25.50 14.67 19.22
CA GLU A 25 24.67 15.76 18.70
C GLU A 25 24.07 15.33 17.36
N VAL A 26 24.88 14.82 16.43
CA VAL A 26 24.41 14.32 15.13
C VAL A 26 23.36 13.22 15.30
N ALA A 27 23.52 12.32 16.28
CA ALA A 27 22.57 11.25 16.56
C ALA A 27 21.15 11.72 16.93
N LYS A 28 20.99 12.98 17.40
CA LYS A 28 19.67 13.57 17.72
C LYS A 28 18.92 14.03 16.46
N HIS A 29 19.62 14.22 15.35
CA HIS A 29 19.08 14.67 14.07
C HIS A 29 18.73 13.46 13.19
N ASN A 30 17.78 12.66 13.68
CA ASN A 30 17.36 11.39 13.07
C ASN A 30 15.94 11.39 12.49
N ASN A 31 15.34 12.56 12.24
CA ASN A 31 13.95 12.68 11.82
C ASN A 31 13.82 13.20 10.39
N ALA A 32 12.71 12.90 9.71
CA ALA A 32 12.46 13.38 8.33
C ALA A 32 12.45 14.93 8.20
N ALA A 33 12.18 15.64 9.29
CA ALA A 33 12.18 17.10 9.34
C ALA A 33 13.53 17.70 9.79
N ASP A 34 14.47 16.86 10.25
CA ASP A 34 15.79 17.27 10.74
C ASP A 34 16.74 16.06 10.69
N LEU A 35 17.41 15.89 9.54
CA LEU A 35 18.17 14.69 9.18
C LEU A 35 19.62 15.03 8.83
N TRP A 36 20.54 14.58 9.68
CA TRP A 36 21.97 14.76 9.46
C TRP A 36 22.66 13.43 9.25
N ILE A 37 23.70 13.45 8.42
CA ILE A 37 24.52 12.27 8.11
C ILE A 37 26.00 12.62 8.23
N VAL A 38 26.79 11.67 8.72
CA VAL A 38 28.24 11.78 8.78
C VAL A 38 28.88 11.04 7.61
N TYR A 39 29.80 11.71 6.91
CA TYR A 39 30.59 11.13 5.83
C TYR A 39 32.04 11.63 5.90
N LYS A 40 33.01 10.72 6.01
CA LYS A 40 34.46 11.02 6.06
C LYS A 40 34.76 12.24 6.95
N ASP A 41 34.25 12.18 8.19
CA ASP A 41 34.37 13.20 9.24
C ASP A 41 33.62 14.52 8.99
N GLY A 42 32.88 14.65 7.88
CA GLY A 42 32.00 15.77 7.58
C GLY A 42 30.56 15.50 8.04
N VAL A 43 29.90 16.54 8.57
CA VAL A 43 28.48 16.49 8.91
C VAL A 43 27.69 17.21 7.82
N TYR A 44 26.66 16.55 7.31
CA TYR A 44 25.85 17.01 6.19
C TYR A 44 24.37 17.07 6.58
N ASP A 45 23.72 18.21 6.36
CA ASP A 45 22.28 18.38 6.56
C ASP A 45 21.56 18.13 5.23
N ILE A 46 20.94 16.96 5.14
CA ILE A 46 20.24 16.52 3.93
C ILE A 46 18.71 16.56 4.11
N THR A 47 18.22 17.24 5.14
CA THR A 47 16.79 17.40 5.43
C THR A 47 15.99 17.86 4.21
N LYS A 48 16.53 18.83 3.46
CA LYS A 48 15.89 19.36 2.25
C LYS A 48 15.98 18.40 1.06
N PHE A 49 17.00 17.55 1.05
CA PHE A 49 17.30 16.64 -0.04
C PHE A 49 16.62 15.27 0.12
N LEU A 50 16.00 15.00 1.27
CA LEU A 50 15.30 13.75 1.58
C LEU A 50 14.36 13.29 0.45
N LYS A 51 13.51 14.20 -0.04
CA LYS A 51 12.50 13.94 -1.05
C LYS A 51 13.03 13.96 -2.48
N GLU A 52 14.21 14.53 -2.68
CA GLU A 52 14.86 14.66 -3.98
C GLU A 52 15.88 13.54 -4.22
N HIS A 53 16.12 12.69 -3.23
CA HIS A 53 17.08 11.60 -3.30
C HIS A 53 16.59 10.49 -4.27
N PRO A 54 17.30 10.24 -5.38
CA PRO A 54 16.91 9.22 -6.37
C PRO A 54 16.91 7.80 -5.82
N GLY A 55 17.61 7.54 -4.71
CA GLY A 55 17.61 6.24 -4.02
C GLY A 55 16.49 6.05 -3.00
N GLY A 56 15.57 7.02 -2.89
CA GLY A 56 14.46 6.99 -1.94
C GLY A 56 14.82 7.56 -0.56
N GLU A 57 13.80 8.01 0.17
CA GLU A 57 13.96 8.61 1.51
C GLU A 57 14.25 7.58 2.61
N GLU A 58 13.83 6.33 2.42
CA GLU A 58 13.95 5.26 3.43
C GLU A 58 15.40 4.97 3.82
N ILE A 59 16.31 4.95 2.83
CA ILE A 59 17.73 4.67 3.07
C ILE A 59 18.39 5.83 3.83
N LEU A 60 17.97 7.06 3.59
CA LEU A 60 18.48 8.23 4.31
C LEU A 60 17.97 8.26 5.75
N LEU A 61 16.72 7.86 5.99
CA LEU A 61 16.13 7.75 7.32
C LEU A 61 16.79 6.66 8.17
N ASP A 62 17.17 5.52 7.58
CA ASP A 62 17.85 4.45 8.31
C ASP A 62 19.28 4.83 8.74
N LEU A 63 19.93 5.67 7.93
CA LEU A 63 21.28 6.21 8.16
C LEU A 63 21.29 7.57 8.87
N ALA A 64 20.11 8.06 9.27
CA ALA A 64 19.95 9.34 9.94
C ALA A 64 20.66 9.35 11.30
N GLY A 65 21.48 10.36 11.54
CA GLY A 65 22.28 10.51 12.75
C GLY A 65 23.45 9.52 12.87
N LYS A 66 23.80 8.79 11.80
CA LYS A 66 24.88 7.79 11.77
C LYS A 66 25.96 8.14 10.73
N ASP A 67 27.09 7.44 10.80
CA ASP A 67 28.09 7.45 9.74
C ASP A 67 27.62 6.59 8.56
N SER A 68 27.49 7.24 7.39
CA SER A 68 27.10 6.60 6.14
C SER A 68 28.27 6.46 5.16
N THR A 69 29.51 6.63 5.60
CA THR A 69 30.71 6.63 4.74
C THR A 69 30.78 5.34 3.92
N LYS A 70 30.57 4.21 4.59
CA LYS A 70 30.58 2.90 3.95
C LYS A 70 29.42 2.72 2.96
N CYS A 71 28.20 3.04 3.38
CA CYS A 71 27.01 2.91 2.52
C CYS A 71 27.08 3.84 1.29
N PHE A 72 27.67 5.03 1.42
CA PHE A 72 27.80 5.96 0.31
C PHE A 72 28.86 5.52 -0.71
N ASP A 73 30.01 5.02 -0.25
CA ASP A 73 31.09 4.53 -1.10
C ASP A 73 30.69 3.21 -1.80
N ASP A 74 29.96 2.31 -1.12
CA ASP A 74 29.52 1.01 -1.67
C ASP A 74 28.47 1.16 -2.79
N ILE A 75 27.63 2.20 -2.76
CA ILE A 75 26.60 2.45 -3.78
C ILE A 75 27.20 3.00 -5.09
N GLY A 76 28.35 3.67 -5.03
CA GLY A 76 29.00 4.23 -6.23
C GLY A 76 28.25 5.43 -6.82
N HIS A 77 27.99 6.45 -5.99
CA HIS A 77 27.36 7.69 -6.43
C HIS A 77 28.15 8.39 -7.55
N SER A 78 27.44 9.00 -8.50
CA SER A 78 28.05 9.75 -9.61
C SER A 78 28.84 10.97 -9.10
N THR A 79 29.81 11.45 -9.89
CA THR A 79 30.60 12.65 -9.56
C THR A 79 29.73 13.87 -9.26
N GLU A 80 28.60 14.01 -9.96
CA GLU A 80 27.61 15.07 -9.71
C GLU A 80 26.96 14.96 -8.32
N ALA A 81 26.61 13.75 -7.89
CA ALA A 81 26.05 13.52 -6.55
C ALA A 81 27.08 13.81 -5.44
N ILE A 82 28.35 13.50 -5.68
CA ILE A 82 29.45 13.84 -4.78
C ILE A 82 29.61 15.37 -4.66
N HIS A 83 29.52 16.10 -5.77
CA HIS A 83 29.55 17.56 -5.75
C HIS A 83 28.32 18.17 -5.06
N LEU A 84 27.14 17.61 -5.30
CA LEU A 84 25.90 18.06 -4.67
C LEU A 84 25.96 17.91 -3.14
N ARG A 85 26.51 16.79 -2.65
CA ARG A 85 26.75 16.56 -1.21
C ARG A 85 27.54 17.69 -0.55
N GLU A 86 28.60 18.19 -1.19
CA GLU A 86 29.42 19.28 -0.61
C GLU A 86 28.63 20.57 -0.37
N THR A 87 27.51 20.77 -1.09
CA THR A 87 26.61 21.92 -0.90
C THR A 87 25.83 21.84 0.41
N TYR A 88 25.60 20.63 0.91
CA TYR A 88 24.86 20.33 2.14
C TYR A 88 25.76 20.17 3.38
N LYS A 89 27.07 20.41 3.24
CA LYS A 89 28.01 20.30 4.35
C LYS A 89 27.79 21.41 5.37
N ILE A 90 27.45 21.03 6.60
CA ILE A 90 27.22 21.97 7.71
C ILE A 90 28.41 22.06 8.67
N GLY A 91 29.29 21.05 8.67
CA GLY A 91 30.40 21.01 9.62
C GLY A 91 31.27 19.77 9.52
N THR A 92 32.03 19.52 10.58
CA THR A 92 32.81 18.30 10.80
C THR A 92 32.50 17.73 12.19
N VAL A 93 32.69 16.43 12.39
CA VAL A 93 32.41 15.81 13.68
C VAL A 93 33.63 15.90 14.61
N VAL A 94 33.42 16.18 15.91
CA VAL A 94 34.45 16.09 16.97
C VAL A 94 34.43 14.66 17.50
N GLY A 95 35.12 13.76 16.82
CA GLY A 95 35.62 12.53 17.43
C GLY A 95 37.04 12.78 17.94
N ASP A 96 37.42 12.18 19.06
CA ASP A 96 38.71 12.38 19.74
C ASP A 96 39.89 12.62 18.78
N LEU A 97 40.53 13.78 18.93
CA LEU A 97 41.83 14.08 18.33
C LEU A 97 42.92 13.24 19.03
N SER A 98 42.98 11.93 18.80
CA SER A 98 44.20 11.14 18.95
C SER A 98 44.09 9.80 18.25
N GLY A 99 44.41 9.83 16.96
CA GLY A 99 44.53 8.63 16.12
C GLY A 99 45.56 8.83 15.02
N THR A 100 46.63 9.60 15.29
CA THR A 100 47.85 9.49 14.48
C THR A 100 48.41 8.08 14.66
N LYS A 101 47.93 7.14 13.85
CA LYS A 101 48.64 5.90 13.59
C LYS A 101 49.80 6.27 12.68
N THR A 102 50.92 6.62 13.30
CA THR A 102 52.21 6.81 12.66
C THR A 102 52.45 5.64 11.71
N LEU A 103 52.44 5.92 10.41
CA LEU A 103 52.87 5.02 9.35
C LEU A 103 54.40 4.90 9.44
N THR A 104 54.91 4.10 10.37
CA THR A 104 56.25 3.54 10.25
C THR A 104 56.17 2.32 9.37
N GLY A 105 56.45 2.50 8.08
CA GLY A 105 56.49 1.40 7.12
C GLY A 105 56.38 1.90 5.69
N VAL A 106 57.44 2.57 5.20
CA VAL A 106 57.67 2.62 3.76
C VAL A 106 58.02 1.20 3.34
N GLN A 107 57.02 0.47 2.82
CA GLN A 107 57.26 -0.54 1.80
C GLN A 107 56.78 0.05 0.48
N ASP A 108 57.74 0.36 -0.37
CA ASP A 108 57.53 0.45 -1.81
C ASP A 108 57.07 -0.93 -2.29
N THR A 109 55.76 -1.08 -2.43
CA THR A 109 55.19 -2.07 -3.32
C THR A 109 54.28 -1.29 -4.26
N ARG A 110 54.83 -0.85 -5.40
CA ARG A 110 54.04 -0.75 -6.62
C ARG A 110 53.33 -2.08 -6.78
N ILE A 111 52.07 -2.14 -6.39
CA ILE A 111 51.20 -3.26 -6.66
C ILE A 111 50.75 -3.04 -8.09
N ASP A 112 51.20 -3.92 -8.98
CA ASP A 112 50.71 -4.02 -10.34
C ASP A 112 49.17 -4.15 -10.28
N ASP A 113 48.49 -3.15 -10.81
CA ASP A 113 47.05 -2.91 -10.80
C ASP A 113 46.24 -3.89 -11.68
N ASP A 114 46.91 -4.91 -12.21
CA ASP A 114 46.38 -5.82 -13.23
C ASP A 114 45.88 -7.18 -12.68
N LYS A 115 45.78 -7.37 -11.35
CA LYS A 115 45.42 -8.69 -10.79
C LYS A 115 44.50 -8.66 -9.58
N TRP A 116 43.37 -7.97 -9.69
CA TRP A 116 42.21 -8.25 -8.85
C TRP A 116 41.19 -9.04 -9.67
N GLU A 117 41.00 -10.30 -9.34
CA GLU A 117 39.97 -11.13 -9.95
C GLU A 117 38.69 -10.96 -9.14
N TYR A 118 37.68 -10.37 -9.78
CA TYR A 118 36.38 -10.11 -9.18
C TYR A 118 35.70 -11.43 -8.77
N GLU A 119 35.56 -11.67 -7.46
CA GLU A 119 34.64 -12.69 -6.95
C GLU A 119 33.30 -12.04 -6.57
N PRO A 120 32.19 -12.38 -7.27
CA PRO A 120 30.89 -11.81 -6.93
C PRO A 120 30.44 -12.25 -5.53
N PRO A 121 29.72 -11.40 -4.78
CA PRO A 121 29.20 -11.75 -3.47
C PRO A 121 28.28 -12.98 -3.59
N LYS A 122 28.52 -13.99 -2.75
CA LYS A 122 27.70 -15.20 -2.71
C LYS A 122 26.35 -14.86 -2.09
N TYR A 123 25.35 -14.64 -2.94
CA TYR A 123 23.98 -14.43 -2.51
C TYR A 123 23.36 -15.76 -2.08
N GLU A 124 23.42 -16.07 -0.78
CA GLU A 124 22.71 -17.20 -0.20
C GLU A 124 21.21 -16.87 -0.12
N ARG A 125 20.49 -17.13 -1.22
CA ARG A 125 19.01 -17.11 -1.19
C ARG A 125 18.55 -18.16 -0.20
N SER A 126 17.91 -17.72 0.88
CA SER A 126 17.19 -18.63 1.79
C SER A 126 16.26 -19.51 0.93
N PRO A 127 16.40 -20.85 0.97
CA PRO A 127 15.56 -21.76 0.20
C PRO A 127 14.07 -21.58 0.47
N TRP A 128 13.73 -20.97 1.60
CA TRP A 128 12.37 -20.76 2.08
C TRP A 128 11.73 -19.45 1.59
N LEU A 129 12.53 -18.48 1.13
CA LEU A 129 12.00 -17.19 0.67
C LEU A 129 10.95 -17.34 -0.47
N PRO A 130 11.17 -18.11 -1.55
CA PRO A 130 10.13 -18.32 -2.55
C PRO A 130 8.91 -19.08 -2.01
N VAL A 131 9.10 -19.96 -1.02
CA VAL A 131 8.01 -20.71 -0.37
C VAL A 131 7.14 -19.78 0.46
N THR A 132 7.72 -18.86 1.23
CA THR A 132 6.97 -17.88 2.04
C THR A 132 6.16 -16.92 1.18
N ILE A 133 6.73 -16.46 0.06
CA ILE A 133 6.02 -15.60 -0.90
C ILE A 133 4.87 -16.38 -1.54
N ALA A 134 5.09 -17.63 -1.96
CA ALA A 134 4.05 -18.47 -2.55
C ALA A 134 2.89 -18.73 -1.56
N VAL A 135 3.20 -19.05 -0.31
CA VAL A 135 2.18 -19.24 0.74
C VAL A 135 1.44 -17.93 1.03
N GLY A 136 2.16 -16.80 1.11
CA GLY A 136 1.57 -15.47 1.31
C GLY A 136 0.60 -15.08 0.19
N VAL A 137 0.96 -15.33 -1.07
CA VAL A 137 0.09 -15.06 -2.23
C VAL A 137 -1.17 -15.94 -2.20
N VAL A 138 -1.07 -17.21 -1.82
CA VAL A 138 -2.23 -18.11 -1.72
C VAL A 138 -3.18 -17.69 -0.59
N VAL A 139 -2.63 -17.33 0.58
CA VAL A 139 -3.42 -16.82 1.71
C VAL A 139 -4.09 -15.51 1.36
N TYR A 140 -3.36 -14.57 0.75
CA TYR A 140 -3.90 -13.30 0.29
C TYR A 140 -5.00 -13.49 -0.76
N ALA A 141 -4.78 -14.33 -1.78
CA ALA A 141 -5.78 -14.62 -2.80
C ALA A 141 -7.04 -15.27 -2.21
N SER A 142 -6.88 -16.14 -1.20
CA SER A 142 -8.01 -16.75 -0.49
C SER A 142 -8.79 -15.70 0.29
N ILE A 143 -8.12 -14.87 1.10
CA ILE A 143 -8.75 -13.79 1.86
C ILE A 143 -9.43 -12.78 0.93
N PHE A 144 -8.75 -12.40 -0.16
CA PHE A 144 -9.29 -11.49 -1.17
C PHE A 144 -10.51 -12.10 -1.87
N TYR A 145 -10.48 -13.38 -2.20
CA TYR A 145 -11.64 -14.08 -2.78
C TYR A 145 -12.83 -14.10 -1.80
N TYR A 146 -12.61 -14.42 -0.52
CA TYR A 146 -13.66 -14.37 0.51
C TYR A 146 -14.21 -12.94 0.69
N PHE A 147 -13.35 -11.92 0.67
CA PHE A 147 -13.76 -10.53 0.81
C PHE A 147 -14.51 -10.02 -0.42
N TRP A 148 -14.04 -10.33 -1.62
CA TRP A 148 -14.70 -10.03 -2.89
C TRP A 148 -16.06 -10.72 -3.01
N TYR A 149 -16.15 -11.98 -2.60
CA TYR A 149 -17.40 -12.73 -2.59
C TYR A 149 -18.39 -12.21 -1.54
N SER A 150 -17.90 -11.74 -0.39
CA SER A 150 -18.74 -11.10 0.64
C SER A 150 -19.24 -9.71 0.25
N MET A 151 -18.74 -9.14 -0.84
CA MET A 151 -19.11 -7.82 -1.34
C MET A 151 -20.17 -7.94 -2.46
N SER A 152 -21.25 -8.69 -2.21
CA SER A 152 -22.44 -8.61 -3.06
C SER A 152 -22.94 -7.16 -3.05
N LYS A 153 -23.16 -6.59 -4.24
CA LYS A 153 -23.64 -5.21 -4.37
C LYS A 153 -24.94 -5.06 -3.57
N GLN A 154 -24.94 -4.12 -2.63
CA GLN A 154 -26.12 -3.79 -1.86
C GLN A 154 -26.80 -2.59 -2.50
N TYR A 155 -28.11 -2.69 -2.68
CA TYR A 155 -28.93 -1.62 -3.22
C TYR A 155 -29.90 -1.12 -2.14
N THR A 156 -30.14 0.18 -2.10
CA THR A 156 -31.22 0.76 -1.27
C THR A 156 -32.51 0.84 -2.07
N ARG A 157 -33.68 0.83 -1.41
CA ARG A 157 -34.98 0.97 -2.11
C ARG A 157 -35.05 2.26 -2.92
N SER A 158 -34.49 3.33 -2.37
CA SER A 158 -34.41 4.63 -3.03
C SER A 158 -33.52 4.62 -4.28
N GLU A 159 -32.43 3.83 -4.27
CA GLU A 159 -31.52 3.68 -5.41
C GLU A 159 -32.15 2.85 -6.54
N VAL A 160 -32.86 1.78 -6.21
CA VAL A 160 -33.64 0.98 -7.18
C VAL A 160 -34.73 1.87 -7.81
N ALA A 161 -35.45 2.66 -7.01
CA ALA A 161 -36.49 3.57 -7.50
C ALA A 161 -35.93 4.68 -8.41
N SER A 162 -34.76 5.22 -8.09
CA SER A 162 -34.14 6.31 -8.85
C SER A 162 -33.51 5.84 -10.16
N SER A 163 -33.12 4.56 -10.25
CA SER A 163 -32.47 3.98 -11.43
C SER A 163 -33.43 3.78 -12.62
N ASN A 164 -34.74 3.83 -12.40
CA ASN A 164 -35.76 3.53 -13.42
C ASN A 164 -36.19 4.74 -14.29
N ASN A 165 -35.39 5.81 -14.36
CA ASN A 165 -35.86 7.10 -14.89
C ASN A 165 -35.84 7.23 -16.43
N SER A 166 -35.27 6.27 -17.20
CA SER A 166 -35.17 6.43 -18.67
C SER A 166 -34.84 5.14 -19.45
N LYS A 167 -35.68 4.08 -19.43
CA LYS A 167 -35.59 2.85 -20.28
C LYS A 167 -34.23 2.12 -20.36
N ALA A 168 -33.20 2.61 -19.69
CA ALA A 168 -31.82 2.17 -19.80
C ALA A 168 -31.49 1.14 -18.73
N GLN A 169 -32.19 1.20 -17.59
CA GLN A 169 -32.08 0.24 -16.49
C GLN A 169 -33.45 0.06 -15.84
N THR A 170 -34.02 -1.16 -15.91
CA THR A 170 -35.24 -1.54 -15.20
C THR A 170 -34.87 -2.50 -14.09
N LEU A 171 -34.80 -1.96 -12.87
CA LEU A 171 -34.53 -2.71 -11.65
C LEU A 171 -35.82 -2.90 -10.87
N PHE A 172 -36.06 -4.07 -10.30
CA PHE A 172 -37.14 -4.28 -9.33
C PHE A 172 -36.70 -5.21 -8.22
N ILE A 173 -37.46 -5.23 -7.13
CA ILE A 173 -37.16 -6.03 -5.94
C ILE A 173 -38.13 -7.20 -5.88
N ILE A 174 -37.59 -8.41 -5.70
CA ILE A 174 -38.37 -9.61 -5.37
C ILE A 174 -37.69 -10.32 -4.21
N HIS A 175 -38.43 -10.55 -3.11
CA HIS A 175 -37.98 -11.27 -1.91
C HIS A 175 -36.62 -10.77 -1.41
N ASP A 176 -36.51 -9.45 -1.18
CA ASP A 176 -35.31 -8.73 -0.72
C ASP A 176 -34.08 -8.80 -1.66
N LYS A 177 -34.26 -9.27 -2.90
CA LYS A 177 -33.22 -9.35 -3.93
C LYS A 177 -33.53 -8.39 -5.08
N VAL A 178 -32.49 -7.81 -5.66
CA VAL A 178 -32.59 -6.83 -6.75
C VAL A 178 -32.21 -7.48 -8.07
N TYR A 179 -33.12 -7.34 -9.04
CA TYR A 179 -32.99 -7.93 -10.37
C TYR A 179 -32.93 -6.85 -11.43
N ASP A 180 -32.05 -7.03 -12.41
CA ASP A 180 -31.96 -6.20 -13.60
C ASP A 180 -32.52 -6.94 -14.82
N VAL A 181 -33.72 -6.53 -15.22
CA VAL A 181 -34.43 -7.14 -16.36
C VAL A 181 -34.32 -6.31 -17.62
N THR A 182 -33.42 -5.35 -17.70
CA THR A 182 -33.31 -4.43 -18.86
C THR A 182 -33.17 -5.19 -20.18
N THR A 183 -32.39 -6.28 -20.18
CA THR A 183 -32.20 -7.13 -21.36
C THR A 183 -33.31 -8.15 -21.57
N PHE A 184 -34.15 -8.36 -20.54
CA PHE A 184 -35.22 -9.35 -20.51
C PHE A 184 -36.62 -8.76 -20.79
N LEU A 185 -36.75 -7.43 -20.88
CA LEU A 185 -38.03 -6.74 -21.12
C LEU A 185 -38.82 -7.35 -22.30
N ASN A 186 -38.16 -7.56 -23.43
CA ASN A 186 -38.79 -8.08 -24.66
C ASN A 186 -38.93 -9.62 -24.68
N GLU A 187 -38.23 -10.33 -23.80
CA GLU A 187 -38.26 -11.80 -23.72
C GLU A 187 -39.28 -12.30 -22.69
N HIS A 188 -39.84 -11.40 -21.88
CA HIS A 188 -40.82 -11.75 -20.87
C HIS A 188 -42.15 -12.18 -21.52
N PRO A 189 -42.63 -13.41 -21.29
CA PRO A 189 -43.85 -13.95 -21.93
C PRO A 189 -45.13 -13.22 -21.50
N GLY A 190 -45.09 -12.44 -20.41
CA GLY A 190 -46.20 -11.59 -19.98
C GLY A 190 -46.25 -10.23 -20.68
N GLY A 191 -45.19 -9.83 -21.41
CA GLY A 191 -45.01 -8.49 -21.98
C GLY A 191 -44.08 -7.60 -21.15
N GLU A 192 -43.56 -6.52 -21.75
CA GLU A 192 -42.64 -5.59 -21.09
C GLU A 192 -43.34 -4.60 -20.13
N GLU A 193 -44.63 -4.34 -20.35
CA GLU A 193 -45.42 -3.32 -19.63
C GLU A 193 -45.47 -3.59 -18.12
N ILE A 194 -45.68 -4.84 -17.73
CA ILE A 194 -45.74 -5.28 -16.33
C ILE A 194 -44.39 -5.10 -15.62
N LEU A 195 -43.27 -5.30 -16.34
CA LEU A 195 -41.93 -5.11 -15.78
C LEU A 195 -41.60 -3.63 -15.62
N LEU A 196 -42.06 -2.77 -16.54
CA LEU A 196 -41.89 -1.33 -16.46
C LEU A 196 -42.75 -0.70 -15.37
N ASP A 197 -43.97 -1.17 -15.17
CA ASP A 197 -44.88 -0.66 -14.13
C ASP A 197 -44.39 -0.96 -12.70
N HIS A 198 -43.72 -2.10 -12.54
CA HIS A 198 -43.10 -2.53 -11.28
C HIS A 198 -41.62 -2.14 -11.15
N GLY A 199 -41.04 -1.52 -12.19
CA GLY A 199 -39.68 -1.03 -12.14
C GLY A 199 -39.52 0.05 -11.06
N GLY A 200 -38.53 -0.12 -10.19
CA GLY A 200 -38.29 0.74 -9.05
C GLY A 200 -39.11 0.40 -7.80
N LYS A 201 -39.99 -0.61 -7.87
CA LYS A 201 -40.87 -1.03 -6.77
C LYS A 201 -40.54 -2.45 -6.29
N ASP A 202 -41.17 -2.83 -5.19
CA ASP A 202 -41.18 -4.20 -4.68
C ASP A 202 -42.34 -4.94 -5.36
N ALA A 203 -42.00 -5.94 -6.18
CA ALA A 203 -42.93 -6.74 -6.96
C ALA A 203 -43.12 -8.14 -6.36
N SER A 204 -42.69 -8.36 -5.11
CA SER A 204 -42.70 -9.68 -4.47
C SER A 204 -44.10 -10.29 -4.40
N GLU A 205 -45.11 -9.47 -4.12
CA GLU A 205 -46.51 -9.90 -4.02
C GLU A 205 -47.08 -10.28 -5.40
N ASP A 206 -46.95 -9.39 -6.39
CA ASP A 206 -47.44 -9.61 -7.75
C ASP A 206 -46.75 -10.81 -8.41
N PHE A 207 -45.45 -10.99 -8.15
CA PHE A 207 -44.69 -12.13 -8.67
C PHE A 207 -45.15 -13.46 -8.08
N ASP A 208 -45.44 -13.49 -6.78
CA ASP A 208 -45.93 -14.68 -6.07
C ASP A 208 -47.35 -15.07 -6.50
N ASP A 209 -48.20 -14.08 -6.80
CA ASP A 209 -49.59 -14.30 -7.18
C ASP A 209 -49.75 -14.83 -8.62
N VAL A 210 -48.82 -14.48 -9.51
CA VAL A 210 -48.78 -15.00 -10.89
C VAL A 210 -48.35 -16.48 -10.94
N GLY A 211 -47.55 -16.94 -9.97
CA GLY A 211 -47.17 -18.35 -9.86
C GLY A 211 -46.27 -18.86 -10.99
N HIS A 212 -45.12 -18.21 -11.20
CA HIS A 212 -44.16 -18.60 -12.24
C HIS A 212 -43.63 -20.04 -12.07
N SER A 213 -43.31 -20.70 -13.19
CA SER A 213 -42.75 -22.06 -13.19
C SER A 213 -41.35 -22.11 -12.59
N LYS A 214 -40.87 -23.32 -12.25
CA LYS A 214 -39.50 -23.54 -11.77
C LYS A 214 -38.43 -23.06 -12.76
N ASP A 215 -38.71 -23.16 -14.06
CA ASP A 215 -37.78 -22.74 -15.11
C ASP A 215 -37.66 -21.21 -15.17
N ALA A 216 -38.77 -20.49 -14.97
CA ALA A 216 -38.77 -19.03 -14.90
C ALA A 216 -37.97 -18.50 -13.70
N LEU A 217 -38.00 -19.22 -12.56
CA LEU A 217 -37.16 -18.91 -11.41
C LEU A 217 -35.67 -19.11 -11.68
N ASP A 218 -35.32 -20.18 -12.40
CA ASP A 218 -33.92 -20.44 -12.68
C ASP A 218 -33.36 -19.38 -13.63
N LEU A 219 -34.16 -18.97 -14.62
CA LEU A 219 -33.84 -17.85 -15.49
C LEU A 219 -33.67 -16.54 -14.72
N MET A 220 -34.51 -16.30 -13.71
CA MET A 220 -34.44 -15.11 -12.85
C MET A 220 -33.11 -15.02 -12.07
N LYS A 221 -32.50 -16.15 -11.67
CA LYS A 221 -31.19 -16.14 -10.99
C LYS A 221 -30.10 -15.51 -11.86
N LYS A 222 -30.20 -15.60 -13.19
CA LYS A 222 -29.23 -15.03 -14.13
C LYS A 222 -29.23 -13.49 -14.10
N TYR A 223 -30.37 -12.89 -13.75
CA TYR A 223 -30.58 -11.44 -13.72
C TYR A 223 -30.44 -10.84 -12.32
N LEU A 224 -29.97 -11.62 -11.33
CA LEU A 224 -29.71 -11.15 -9.98
C LEU A 224 -28.48 -10.22 -9.98
N VAL A 225 -28.67 -8.97 -9.55
CA VAL A 225 -27.58 -7.97 -9.49
C VAL A 225 -27.11 -7.72 -8.07
N GLY A 226 -27.96 -7.93 -7.07
CA GLY A 226 -27.59 -7.72 -5.68
C GLY A 226 -28.70 -8.03 -4.68
N GLU A 227 -28.41 -7.76 -3.42
CA GLU A 227 -29.38 -7.87 -2.32
C GLU A 227 -29.73 -6.48 -1.78
N LEU A 228 -30.94 -6.33 -1.26
CA LEU A 228 -31.33 -5.11 -0.56
C LEU A 228 -30.55 -5.01 0.77
N VAL A 229 -30.21 -3.78 1.17
CA VAL A 229 -29.55 -3.50 2.47
C VAL A 229 -30.33 -4.13 3.62
N GLU A 230 -29.62 -4.76 4.55
CA GLU A 230 -30.21 -5.54 5.65
C GLU A 230 -31.19 -4.75 6.53
N SER A 231 -31.05 -3.42 6.60
CA SER A 231 -31.95 -2.52 7.34
C SER A 231 -33.32 -2.31 6.67
N GLU A 232 -33.45 -2.56 5.37
CA GLU A 232 -34.70 -2.34 4.62
C GLU A 232 -35.40 -3.65 4.22
N ARG A 233 -34.82 -4.80 4.64
CA ARG A 233 -35.37 -6.12 4.34
C ARG A 233 -36.71 -6.29 5.00
N THR A 234 -37.74 -6.47 4.18
CA THR A 234 -39.08 -6.80 4.66
C THR A 234 -39.10 -8.31 4.69
N GLY A 235 -38.73 -8.92 5.83
CA GLY A 235 -38.50 -10.36 5.99
C GLY A 235 -39.71 -11.29 5.77
N GLY A 236 -40.51 -11.02 4.74
CA GLY A 236 -41.54 -11.88 4.20
C GLY A 236 -40.89 -13.13 3.64
N LYS A 237 -41.29 -14.27 4.19
CA LYS A 237 -40.87 -15.56 3.66
C LYS A 237 -41.68 -15.83 2.39
N PRO A 238 -41.05 -16.33 1.30
CA PRO A 238 -41.79 -16.72 0.11
C PRO A 238 -42.87 -17.77 0.45
N LYS A 239 -44.04 -17.71 -0.21
CA LYS A 239 -45.11 -18.70 -0.04
C LYS A 239 -44.57 -20.13 -0.32
N GLN A 240 -45.04 -21.14 0.42
CA GLN A 240 -44.43 -22.49 0.50
C GLN A 240 -44.33 -23.28 -0.82
N THR A 241 -44.95 -22.83 -1.91
CA THR A 241 -44.83 -23.43 -3.24
C THR A 241 -43.44 -23.25 -3.87
N TRP A 242 -42.60 -22.36 -3.31
CA TRP A 242 -41.24 -22.05 -3.80
C TRP A 242 -40.11 -22.82 -3.08
N THR A 243 -40.38 -23.51 -1.98
CA THR A 243 -39.34 -24.03 -1.07
C THR A 243 -38.90 -25.46 -1.38
N SER A 244 -38.31 -25.71 -2.55
CA SER A 244 -37.43 -26.89 -2.70
C SER A 244 -35.95 -26.56 -2.89
N ASP A 245 -35.59 -25.37 -3.41
CA ASP A 245 -34.15 -25.01 -3.56
C ASP A 245 -33.81 -23.54 -3.29
N TYR A 246 -34.80 -22.64 -3.13
CA TYR A 246 -34.51 -21.21 -2.95
C TYR A 246 -33.97 -20.84 -1.55
N SER A 247 -34.09 -21.74 -0.57
CA SER A 247 -33.68 -21.53 0.83
C SER A 247 -32.51 -22.40 1.29
N LYS A 248 -31.79 -23.07 0.38
CA LYS A 248 -30.66 -23.93 0.76
C LYS A 248 -29.31 -23.21 0.81
N ASP A 249 -29.31 -21.89 1.02
CA ASP A 249 -28.10 -21.13 1.33
C ASP A 249 -28.37 -20.04 2.38
N LYS A 250 -28.77 -20.48 3.59
CA LYS A 250 -28.57 -19.84 4.91
C LYS A 250 -29.46 -20.50 5.97
N GLN A 251 -29.20 -21.78 6.22
CA GLN A 251 -29.33 -22.31 7.58
C GLN A 251 -27.97 -22.87 7.99
N ASN A 252 -27.01 -21.97 8.19
CA ASN A 252 -26.01 -22.19 9.21
C ASN A 252 -26.21 -21.07 10.23
N LYS A 253 -26.94 -21.40 11.29
CA LYS A 253 -27.32 -20.48 12.36
C LYS A 253 -26.68 -20.96 13.65
N ASP A 254 -25.38 -21.25 13.61
CA ASP A 254 -24.61 -21.72 14.77
C ASP A 254 -23.15 -21.94 14.39
N ASN A 255 -22.48 -20.88 13.95
CA ASN A 255 -21.08 -20.69 14.28
C ASN A 255 -20.86 -19.20 14.50
N GLN A 256 -21.04 -18.76 15.74
CA GLN A 256 -20.46 -17.49 16.21
C GLN A 256 -18.94 -17.64 16.24
N GLY A 257 -18.32 -17.80 15.07
CA GLY A 257 -16.90 -17.58 14.89
C GLY A 257 -16.64 -16.12 15.16
N LEU A 258 -15.69 -15.84 16.07
CA LEU A 258 -15.26 -14.48 16.41
C LEU A 258 -14.99 -13.69 15.13
N SER A 259 -15.49 -12.45 15.08
CA SER A 259 -15.44 -11.62 13.88
C SER A 259 -14.00 -11.50 13.36
N PRO A 260 -13.79 -11.29 12.05
CA PRO A 260 -12.45 -11.17 11.48
C PRO A 260 -11.56 -10.14 12.20
N PHE A 261 -12.17 -9.09 12.76
CA PHE A 261 -11.50 -8.08 13.59
C PHE A 261 -10.88 -8.65 14.87
N VAL A 262 -11.52 -9.64 15.50
CA VAL A 262 -10.97 -10.28 16.70
C VAL A 262 -9.74 -11.10 16.36
N TRP A 263 -9.75 -11.84 15.25
CA TRP A 263 -8.58 -12.60 14.80
C TRP A 263 -7.40 -11.69 14.47
N VAL A 264 -7.65 -10.57 13.80
CA VAL A 264 -6.61 -9.56 13.51
C VAL A 264 -6.07 -8.95 14.80
N SER A 265 -6.94 -8.62 15.77
CA SER A 265 -6.51 -8.09 17.06
C SER A 265 -5.70 -9.10 17.88
N ALA A 266 -6.08 -10.39 17.84
CA ALA A 266 -5.37 -11.45 18.53
C ALA A 266 -3.99 -11.70 17.89
N LEU A 267 -3.89 -11.67 16.57
CA LEU A 267 -2.62 -11.77 15.84
C LEU A 267 -1.70 -10.59 16.15
N ALA A 268 -2.24 -9.36 16.19
CA ALA A 268 -1.47 -8.18 16.56
C ALA A 268 -0.95 -8.25 18.00
N ALA A 269 -1.78 -8.73 18.95
CA ALA A 269 -1.36 -8.93 20.33
C ALA A 269 -0.25 -9.98 20.46
N VAL A 270 -0.38 -11.11 19.75
CA VAL A 270 0.66 -12.16 19.75
C VAL A 270 1.96 -11.63 19.13
N MET A 271 1.89 -10.91 18.02
CA MET A 271 3.06 -10.28 17.39
C MET A 271 3.73 -9.25 18.32
N ALA A 272 2.95 -8.46 19.06
CA ALA A 272 3.48 -7.49 20.02
C ALA A 272 4.17 -8.19 21.22
N VAL A 273 3.60 -9.28 21.73
CA VAL A 273 4.22 -10.08 22.81
C VAL A 273 5.51 -10.72 22.32
N VAL A 274 5.53 -11.29 21.12
CA VAL A 274 6.75 -11.84 20.51
C VAL A 274 7.80 -10.75 20.34
N TYR A 275 7.44 -9.59 19.79
CA TYR A 275 8.37 -8.46 19.66
C TYR A 275 8.95 -8.02 21.00
N PHE A 276 8.14 -7.96 22.06
CA PHE A 276 8.59 -7.60 23.41
C PHE A 276 9.46 -8.66 24.09
N VAL A 277 9.33 -9.94 23.72
CA VAL A 277 10.15 -11.04 24.24
C VAL A 277 11.50 -11.14 23.50
N TYR A 278 11.57 -10.65 22.26
CA TYR A 278 12.78 -10.68 21.42
C TYR A 278 13.53 -9.34 21.34
N LEU A 279 13.09 -8.32 22.10
CA LEU A 279 13.84 -7.07 22.36
C LEU A 279 14.61 -7.18 23.68
#